data_AF-A0A059DHJ2-F1
#
_entry.id   AF-A0A059DHJ2-F1
#
_cell.length_a   1.000
_cell.length_b   1.000
_cell.length_c   1.000
_cell.angle_alpha   90.00
_cell.angle_beta   90.00
_cell.angle_gamma   90.00
#
_symmetry.space_group_name_H-M   'P 1'
#
loop_
_entity.id
_entity.type
_entity.pdbx_description
1 polymer ?
#
loop_
_entity_poly.entity_id
_entity_poly.type
_entity_poly.pdbx_seq_one_letter_code
_entity_poly.pdbx_strand_id
1 'polypeptide(L)'
;MQPSEMLCRQRELKRVVRPSHMYLKEVEFYNYYGRPCDHELVNYLVENAIALEKLVVNPCEEAYFSDGMKRLMEPRERALQQLKGKLPSRIELVIN
;
A
#
# COMPACT_ATOMS: atom_id res chain seq x y z
N MET A 1 -17.32 -13.20 -18.33
CA MET A 1 -17.16 -13.21 -16.86
C MET A 1 -17.88 -12.00 -16.32
N GLN A 2 -18.75 -12.18 -15.32
CA GLN A 2 -19.50 -11.07 -14.73
C GLN A 2 -18.60 -10.36 -13.67
N PRO A 3 -18.55 -9.02 -13.61
CA PRO A 3 -17.70 -8.30 -12.63
C PRO A 3 -17.96 -8.65 -11.16
N SER A 4 -19.17 -9.12 -10.84
CA SER A 4 -19.56 -9.59 -9.51
C SER A 4 -18.86 -10.88 -9.07
N GLU A 5 -18.25 -11.63 -9.98
CA GLU A 5 -17.45 -12.83 -9.69
C GLU A 5 -16.00 -12.48 -9.30
N MET A 6 -15.59 -11.22 -9.47
CA MET A 6 -14.27 -10.70 -9.06
C MET A 6 -14.26 -10.18 -7.61
N LEU A 7 -15.27 -10.51 -6.80
CA LEU A 7 -15.20 -10.25 -5.36
C LEU A 7 -13.93 -10.93 -4.83
N CYS A 8 -12.96 -10.12 -4.37
CA CYS A 8 -11.81 -10.61 -3.63
C CYS A 8 -12.35 -11.53 -2.53
N ARG A 9 -12.24 -12.85 -2.72
CA ARG A 9 -12.52 -13.82 -1.66
C ARG A 9 -11.75 -13.35 -0.43
N GLN A 10 -12.39 -13.35 0.74
CA GLN A 10 -11.68 -13.11 1.99
C GLN A 10 -10.47 -14.05 2.02
N ARG A 11 -9.27 -13.48 1.90
CA ARG A 11 -8.03 -14.24 1.94
C ARG A 11 -7.75 -14.49 3.41
N GLU A 12 -7.57 -15.75 3.78
CA GLU A 12 -7.01 -16.06 5.09
C GLU A 12 -5.56 -15.60 5.11
N LEU A 13 -5.25 -14.66 6.01
CA LEU A 13 -3.89 -14.22 6.27
C LEU A 13 -3.10 -15.40 6.86
N LYS A 14 -2.27 -16.04 6.05
CA LYS A 14 -1.34 -17.05 6.52
C LYS A 14 -0.09 -16.38 7.08
N ARG A 15 0.33 -16.80 8.27
CA ARG A 15 1.62 -16.37 8.83
C ARG A 15 2.76 -16.83 7.93
N VAL A 16 3.57 -15.88 7.48
CA VAL A 16 4.85 -16.17 6.85
C VAL A 16 5.85 -16.53 7.95
N VAL A 17 6.50 -17.68 7.82
CA VAL A 17 7.31 -18.28 8.91
C VAL A 17 8.68 -17.58 9.09
N ARG A 18 9.08 -16.70 8.17
CA ARG A 18 10.32 -15.91 8.22
C ARG A 18 10.13 -14.59 7.48
N PRO A 19 10.91 -13.53 7.77
CA PRO A 19 10.94 -12.38 6.88
C PRO A 19 11.39 -12.86 5.50
N SER A 20 10.48 -12.78 4.53
CA SER A 20 10.70 -13.36 3.19
C SER A 20 11.68 -12.53 2.36
N HIS A 21 11.96 -11.29 2.77
CA HIS A 21 12.70 -10.32 1.98
C HIS A 21 13.88 -9.74 2.78
N MET A 22 14.83 -10.60 3.15
CA MET A 22 16.00 -10.25 3.98
C MET A 22 16.91 -9.17 3.37
N TYR A 23 16.87 -8.98 2.05
CA TYR A 23 17.78 -8.09 1.31
C TYR A 23 17.06 -7.01 0.49
N LEU A 24 15.73 -6.95 0.56
CA LEU A 24 14.96 -5.95 -0.18
C LEU A 24 15.11 -4.60 0.52
N LYS A 25 15.83 -3.68 -0.13
CA LYS A 25 16.16 -2.36 0.44
C LYS A 25 15.22 -1.24 0.02
N GLU A 26 14.72 -1.30 -1.20
CA GLU A 26 13.90 -0.24 -1.77
C GLU A 26 12.70 -0.86 -2.48
N VAL A 27 11.54 -0.24 -2.30
CA VAL A 27 10.32 -0.60 -3.03
C VAL A 27 9.72 0.64 -3.63
N GLU A 28 9.34 0.54 -4.90
CA GLU A 28 8.51 1.53 -5.58
C GLU A 28 7.11 0.96 -5.83
N PHE A 29 6.11 1.57 -5.22
CA PHE A 29 4.71 1.16 -5.30
C PHE A 29 3.95 2.11 -6.23
N TYR A 30 3.73 1.64 -7.46
CA TYR A 30 2.89 2.32 -8.45
C TYR A 30 1.40 2.10 -8.24
N ASN A 31 0.62 3.11 -8.65
CA ASN A 31 -0.85 3.08 -8.61
C ASN A 31 -1.41 2.85 -7.20
N TYR A 32 -0.85 3.53 -6.21
CA TYR A 32 -1.39 3.49 -4.85
C TYR A 32 -2.73 4.22 -4.80
N TYR A 33 -3.83 3.47 -4.69
CA TYR A 33 -5.18 4.03 -4.64
C TYR A 33 -5.53 4.50 -3.21
N GLY A 34 -4.82 4.01 -2.20
CA GLY A 34 -5.15 4.23 -0.79
C GLY A 34 -6.31 3.35 -0.34
N ARG A 35 -6.52 2.22 -1.02
CA ARG A 35 -7.50 1.19 -0.67
C ARG A 35 -6.95 0.29 0.46
N PRO A 36 -7.82 -0.44 1.17
CA PRO A 36 -7.37 -1.37 2.21
C PRO A 36 -6.32 -2.37 1.72
N CYS A 37 -6.44 -2.88 0.49
CA CYS A 37 -5.45 -3.79 -0.10
C CYS A 37 -4.06 -3.15 -0.28
N ASP A 38 -4.00 -1.85 -0.55
CA ASP A 38 -2.73 -1.14 -0.69
C ASP A 38 -2.05 -1.00 0.68
N HIS A 39 -2.83 -0.75 1.74
CA HIS A 39 -2.33 -0.73 3.11
C HIS A 39 -1.82 -2.08 3.56
N GLU A 40 -2.57 -3.14 3.27
CA GLU A 40 -2.15 -4.51 3.60
C GLU A 40 -0.81 -4.84 2.93
N LEU A 41 -0.61 -4.43 1.68
CA LEU A 41 0.65 -4.65 0.98
C LEU A 41 1.81 -3.85 1.61
N VAL A 42 1.58 -2.57 1.96
CA VAL A 42 2.59 -1.77 2.66
C VAL A 42 2.96 -2.40 4.00
N ASN A 43 1.98 -2.82 4.80
CA ASN A 43 2.24 -3.48 6.09
C ASN A 43 3.01 -4.78 5.92
N TYR A 44 2.63 -5.60 4.93
CA TYR A 44 3.36 -6.82 4.59
C TYR A 44 4.84 -6.53 4.29
N LEU A 45 5.13 -5.51 3.48
CA LEU A 45 6.50 -5.12 3.14
C LEU A 45 7.26 -4.65 4.38
N VAL A 46 6.65 -3.81 5.22
CA VAL A 46 7.24 -3.30 6.46
C VAL A 46 7.60 -4.43 7.44
N GLU A 47 6.75 -5.46 7.52
CA GLU A 47 6.93 -6.61 8.40
C GLU A 47 7.92 -7.64 7.84
N ASN A 48 7.93 -7.87 6.52
CA ASN A 48 8.64 -8.99 5.90
C ASN A 48 9.94 -8.59 5.19
N ALA A 49 10.15 -7.30 4.91
CA ALA A 49 11.38 -6.76 4.35
C ALA A 49 12.21 -6.06 5.44
N ILE A 50 13.04 -6.84 6.12
CA ILE A 50 13.83 -6.36 7.28
C ILE A 50 14.84 -5.29 6.87
N ALA A 51 15.46 -5.46 5.70
CA ALA A 51 16.43 -4.52 5.15
C ALA A 51 15.79 -3.34 4.41
N LEU A 52 14.46 -3.19 4.45
CA LEU A 52 13.78 -2.08 3.76
C LEU A 52 14.19 -0.76 4.38
N GLU A 53 14.82 0.07 3.57
CA GLU A 53 15.35 1.39 3.88
C GLU A 53 14.50 2.49 3.21
N LYS A 54 13.84 2.20 2.07
CA LYS A 54 13.06 3.18 1.32
C LYS A 54 11.77 2.61 0.73
N LEU A 55 10.67 3.35 0.88
CA LEU A 55 9.40 3.11 0.24
C LEU A 55 8.98 4.34 -0.56
N VAL A 56 8.99 4.21 -1.89
CA VAL A 56 8.47 5.21 -2.82
C VAL A 56 7.02 4.83 -3.15
N VAL A 57 6.09 5.76 -2.95
CA VAL A 57 4.68 5.58 -3.28
C VAL A 57 4.33 6.56 -4.38
N ASN A 58 3.82 6.04 -5.49
CA ASN A 58 3.27 6.80 -6.59
C ASN A 58 1.73 6.67 -6.52
N PRO A 59 1.02 7.65 -5.94
CA PRO A 59 -0.43 7.62 -5.85
C PRO A 59 -1.07 7.58 -7.23
N CYS A 60 -2.16 6.82 -7.37
CA CYS A 60 -2.91 6.85 -8.61
C CYS A 60 -3.73 8.14 -8.71
N GLU A 61 -3.55 8.86 -9.81
CA GLU A 61 -4.34 10.06 -10.14
C GLU A 61 -5.74 9.69 -10.67
N GLU A 62 -5.90 8.47 -11.20
CA GLU A 62 -7.16 8.01 -11.77
C GLU A 62 -8.16 7.65 -10.66
N ALA A 63 -9.28 8.37 -10.64
CA ALA A 63 -10.43 8.03 -9.81
C ALA A 63 -11.20 6.86 -10.43
N TYR A 64 -10.91 5.63 -10.02
CA TYR A 64 -11.82 4.51 -10.32
C TYR A 64 -13.05 4.64 -9.41
N PHE A 65 -14.13 5.20 -9.99
CA PHE A 65 -15.40 5.47 -9.34
C PHE A 65 -15.95 4.25 -8.59
N SER A 66 -16.16 4.40 -7.29
CA SER A 66 -17.24 3.72 -6.58
C SER A 66 -17.93 4.76 -5.70
N ASP A 67 -19.05 5.23 -6.21
CA ASP A 67 -20.15 5.88 -5.50
C ASP A 67 -19.84 7.18 -4.74
N GLY A 68 -20.07 8.32 -5.41
CA GLY A 68 -20.63 9.58 -4.88
C GLY A 68 -19.93 10.34 -3.74
N MET A 69 -19.07 9.70 -2.96
CA MET A 69 -18.53 10.23 -1.72
C MET A 69 -17.14 10.81 -1.96
N LYS A 70 -17.18 11.95 -2.64
CA LYS A 70 -16.31 13.10 -2.40
C LYS A 70 -14.81 12.95 -2.71
N ARG A 71 -14.48 13.62 -3.82
CA ARG A 71 -13.20 14.24 -4.20
C ARG A 71 -12.66 15.24 -3.14
N LEU A 72 -12.50 14.84 -1.88
CA LEU A 72 -12.09 15.80 -0.83
C LEU A 72 -10.58 15.88 -0.62
N MET A 73 -9.78 14.97 -1.16
CA MET A 73 -8.35 14.92 -0.87
C MET A 73 -7.55 14.46 -2.08
N GLU A 74 -6.52 15.24 -2.40
CA GLU A 74 -5.57 14.92 -3.47
C GLU A 74 -4.93 13.53 -3.22
N PRO A 75 -4.70 12.70 -4.25
CA PRO A 75 -4.11 11.36 -4.10
C PRO A 75 -2.85 11.33 -3.23
N ARG A 76 -1.99 12.34 -3.40
CA ARG A 76 -0.76 12.52 -2.60
C ARG A 76 -1.06 12.79 -1.13
N GLU A 77 -2.02 13.66 -0.85
CA GLU A 77 -2.41 14.00 0.52
C GLU A 77 -3.06 12.81 1.23
N ARG A 78 -3.88 12.03 0.51
CA ARG A 78 -4.43 10.76 1.02
C ARG A 78 -3.33 9.76 1.38
N ALA A 79 -2.37 9.54 0.47
CA ALA A 79 -1.24 8.66 0.74
C ALA A 79 -0.41 9.17 1.94
N LEU A 80 -0.18 10.48 2.02
CA LEU A 80 0.56 11.10 3.11
C LEU A 80 -0.13 10.90 4.44
N GLN A 81 -1.43 11.20 4.55
CA GLN A 81 -2.19 10.99 5.79
C GLN A 81 -2.24 9.52 6.21
N GLN A 82 -2.27 8.60 5.24
CA GLN A 82 -2.36 7.18 5.51
C GLN A 82 -1.03 6.57 5.96
N LEU A 83 0.11 7.05 5.46
CA LEU A 83 1.41 6.39 5.66
C LEU A 83 2.37 7.18 6.56
N LYS A 84 2.26 8.51 6.60
CA LYS A 84 3.18 9.36 7.37
C LYS A 84 3.06 9.04 8.86
N GLY A 85 4.21 8.79 9.50
CA GLY A 85 4.28 8.47 10.92
C GLY A 85 3.82 7.05 11.30
N LYS A 86 3.39 6.22 10.34
CA LYS A 86 3.03 4.82 10.58
C LYS A 86 4.15 3.83 10.26
N LEU A 87 5.16 4.29 9.52
CA LEU A 87 6.31 3.47 9.15
C LEU A 87 7.40 3.56 10.23
N PRO A 88 8.13 2.45 10.50
CA PRO A 88 9.32 2.49 11.33
C PRO A 88 10.33 3.53 10.85
N SER A 89 11.05 4.17 11.78
CA SER A 89 12.03 5.24 11.49
C SER A 89 13.17 4.83 10.55
N ARG A 90 13.43 3.53 10.40
CA ARG A 90 14.42 3.00 9.44
C ARG A 90 14.01 3.14 7.97
N ILE A 91 12.71 3.38 7.70
CA ILE A 91 12.15 3.42 6.36
C ILE A 91 11.91 4.89 5.99
N GLU A 92 12.62 5.36 4.97
CA GLU A 92 12.33 6.62 4.31
C GLU A 92 11.07 6.47 3.44
N LEU A 93 10.08 7.33 3.67
CA LEU A 93 8.87 7.42 2.86
C LEU A 93 8.99 8.58 1.86
N VAL A 94 8.88 8.26 0.57
CA VAL A 94 8.79 9.25 -0.50
C VAL A 94 7.42 9.11 -1.17
N ILE A 95 6.70 10.22 -1.32
CA ILE A 95 5.41 10.25 -2.04
C ILE A 95 5.58 11.18 -3.25
N ASN A 96 5.59 10.57 -4.44
CA ASN A 96 5.72 11.29 -5.70
C ASN A 96 4.43 12.01 -6.09
#